data_AF-A0A965Z6V5-F1
#
_entry.id   AF-A0A965Z6V5-F1
#
_cell.length_a   1.000
_cell.length_b   1.000
_cell.length_c   1.000
_cell.angle_alpha   90.00
_cell.angle_beta   90.00
_cell.angle_gamma   90.00
#
_symmetry.space_group_name_H-M   'P 1'
#
loop_
_entity.id
_entity.type
_entity.pdbx_description
1 polymer ?
#
loop_
_entity_poly.entity_id
_entity_poly.type
_entity_poly.pdbx_seq_one_letter_code
_entity_poly.pdbx_strand_id
1 'polypeptide(L)'
;MSYGDEITLWPESFFTMLLSRMSVRGAKFFGTTNPDSPYHWLKESYLDRIGSGINNINRYSFTIDDNPNLDPEYVEALKHEYTGLFYKRFILGQWVLAEGAVYDMWDESIHVVDTNAVLRGLGKTNFDTYIVGVDYGTNNPCTFGLYGYNRGGGPVYLVREYYYNGREKGRQKTDREYADDFKMFLKGVRPAAIYIDPSASSFIAELKHNGFMISHANNDVLEGIRYVSTLLRSGKFYVDRSCMETIKEFGAYVWDDRAQEIGVDRPVKEFDHTMDRNRYALTSHFYRERPVVYKGFKY
;
A
#
# COMPACT_ATOMS: atom_id res chain seq x y z
N MET A 1 6.13 33.66 -9.17
CA MET A 1 5.14 32.81 -8.47
C MET A 1 5.61 31.37 -8.63
N SER A 2 5.48 30.55 -7.60
CA SER A 2 5.75 29.11 -7.67
C SER A 2 4.51 28.35 -7.18
N TYR A 3 4.32 27.14 -7.69
CA TYR A 3 3.24 26.24 -7.31
C TYR A 3 3.81 24.87 -6.95
N GLY A 4 3.28 24.24 -5.91
CA GLY A 4 3.59 22.88 -5.53
C GLY A 4 2.33 22.10 -5.18
N ASP A 5 2.23 20.90 -5.75
CA ASP A 5 1.18 19.96 -5.41
C ASP A 5 1.74 18.81 -4.57
N GLU A 6 0.90 18.24 -3.72
CA GLU A 6 1.25 17.15 -2.80
C GLU A 6 2.53 17.40 -1.97
N ILE A 7 2.65 18.58 -1.36
CA ILE A 7 3.90 19.04 -0.72
C ILE A 7 4.40 18.12 0.41
N THR A 8 3.50 17.40 1.09
CA THR A 8 3.90 16.39 2.09
C THR A 8 4.77 15.28 1.52
N LEU A 9 4.69 15.01 0.21
CA LEU A 9 5.54 14.02 -0.45
C LEU A 9 6.93 14.57 -0.84
N TRP A 10 7.16 15.87 -0.65
CA TRP A 10 8.40 16.52 -1.07
C TRP A 10 9.48 16.40 0.00
N PRO A 11 10.76 16.25 -0.39
CA PRO A 11 11.86 16.43 0.54
C PRO A 11 11.87 17.86 1.10
N GLU A 12 12.02 18.02 2.41
CA GLU A 12 12.11 19.35 3.05
C GLU A 12 13.22 20.21 2.46
N SER A 13 14.35 19.59 2.13
CA SER A 13 15.50 20.26 1.51
C SER A 13 15.15 20.86 0.14
N PHE A 14 14.35 20.15 -0.65
CA PHE A 14 13.85 20.64 -1.94
C PHE A 14 12.92 21.84 -1.74
N PHE A 15 11.96 21.73 -0.81
CA PHE A 15 11.04 22.82 -0.50
C PHE A 15 11.76 24.08 0.01
N THR A 16 12.70 23.90 0.94
CA THR A 16 13.52 24.99 1.49
C THR A 16 14.37 25.66 0.40
N MET A 17 14.97 24.86 -0.49
CA MET A 17 15.71 25.39 -1.63
C MET A 17 14.79 26.17 -2.58
N LEU A 18 13.58 25.68 -2.86
CA LEU A 18 12.60 26.38 -3.67
C LEU A 18 12.25 27.74 -3.06
N LEU A 19 11.98 27.80 -1.75
CA LEU A 19 11.69 29.06 -1.06
C LEU A 19 12.86 30.05 -1.18
N SER A 20 14.10 29.58 -1.11
CA SER A 20 15.30 30.44 -1.24
C SER A 20 15.43 31.11 -2.62
N ARG A 21 14.80 30.54 -3.66
CA ARG A 21 14.80 31.09 -5.03
C ARG A 21 13.69 32.12 -5.25
N MET A 22 12.80 32.33 -4.29
CA MET A 22 11.71 33.31 -4.38
C MET A 22 12.18 34.73 -4.00
N SER A 23 13.18 35.26 -4.69
CA SER A 23 13.84 36.53 -4.35
C SER A 23 13.13 37.79 -4.84
N VAL A 24 12.21 37.67 -5.81
CA VAL A 24 11.49 38.82 -6.37
C VAL A 24 10.49 39.37 -5.35
N ARG A 25 10.47 40.70 -5.15
CA ARG A 25 9.53 41.37 -4.24
C ARG A 25 8.08 40.98 -4.58
N GLY A 26 7.35 40.49 -3.58
CA GLY A 26 5.97 40.05 -3.75
C GLY A 26 5.82 38.65 -4.35
N ALA A 27 6.90 37.87 -4.47
CA ALA A 27 6.82 36.47 -4.84
C ALA A 27 5.91 35.70 -3.87
N LYS A 28 5.08 34.83 -4.43
CA LYS A 28 4.16 33.95 -3.70
C LYS A 28 4.40 32.51 -4.12
N PHE A 29 4.31 31.63 -3.14
CA PHE A 29 4.19 30.19 -3.33
C PHE A 29 2.73 29.79 -3.08
N PHE A 30 2.19 28.93 -3.94
CA PHE A 30 0.89 28.31 -3.76
C PHE A 30 1.09 26.81 -3.60
N GLY A 31 0.44 26.25 -2.59
CA GLY A 31 0.67 24.87 -2.19
C GLY A 31 -0.60 24.11 -1.90
N THR A 32 -0.69 22.89 -2.42
CA THR A 32 -1.75 21.92 -2.10
C THR A 32 -1.11 20.67 -1.49
N THR A 33 -1.83 20.03 -0.57
CA THR A 33 -1.35 18.83 0.14
C THR A 33 -2.50 18.18 0.90
N ASN A 34 -2.35 16.88 1.19
CA ASN A 34 -3.18 16.18 2.16
C ASN A 34 -2.44 16.10 3.51
N PRO A 35 -3.15 16.10 4.65
CA PRO A 35 -2.54 15.96 5.97
C PRO A 35 -1.70 14.69 6.12
N ASP A 36 -0.67 14.81 6.96
CA ASP A 36 0.22 13.71 7.34
C ASP A 36 0.36 13.65 8.88
N SER A 37 1.42 13.03 9.39
CA SER A 37 1.78 13.03 10.81
C SER A 37 1.84 14.46 11.36
N PRO A 38 1.37 14.72 12.60
CA PRO A 38 1.48 16.03 13.22
C PRO A 38 2.94 16.48 13.40
N TYR A 39 3.90 15.55 13.40
CA TYR A 39 5.35 15.82 13.46
C TYR A 39 6.00 16.03 12.08
N HIS A 40 5.22 16.01 11.00
CA HIS A 40 5.76 16.23 9.66
C HIS A 40 6.32 17.66 9.53
N TRP A 41 7.48 17.83 8.87
CA TRP A 41 8.19 19.12 8.78
C TRP A 41 7.30 20.27 8.27
N LEU A 42 6.41 20.00 7.30
CA LEU A 42 5.49 21.00 6.77
C LEU A 42 4.53 21.51 7.87
N LYS A 43 4.08 20.62 8.76
CA LYS A 43 3.19 20.96 9.86
C LYS A 43 3.93 21.76 10.92
N GLU A 44 5.01 21.22 11.47
CA GLU A 44 5.73 21.82 12.60
C GLU A 44 6.48 23.11 12.24
N SER A 45 7.16 23.13 11.10
CA SER A 45 8.02 24.25 10.70
C SER A 45 7.26 25.39 10.03
N TYR A 46 6.06 25.13 9.48
CA TYR A 46 5.30 26.13 8.71
C TYR A 46 3.87 26.29 9.20
N LEU A 47 3.03 25.25 9.16
CA LEU A 47 1.59 25.40 9.43
C LEU A 47 1.29 25.76 10.89
N ASP A 48 2.05 25.25 11.85
CA ASP A 48 1.90 25.58 13.27
C ASP A 48 2.52 26.90 13.67
N ARG A 49 3.32 27.48 12.77
CA ARG A 49 3.98 28.78 12.97
C ARG A 49 3.22 29.92 12.29
N ILE A 50 2.04 29.67 11.73
CA ILE A 50 1.19 30.72 11.17
C ILE A 50 0.88 31.74 12.27
N GLY A 51 1.13 33.02 11.97
CA GLY A 51 0.98 34.12 12.94
C GLY A 51 2.18 34.37 13.84
N SER A 52 3.23 33.53 13.80
CA SER A 52 4.47 33.74 14.58
C SER A 52 5.38 34.86 14.03
N GLY A 53 5.04 35.43 12.86
CA GLY A 53 5.89 36.38 12.13
C GLY A 53 6.92 35.73 11.21
N ILE A 54 7.10 34.41 11.28
CA ILE A 54 7.90 33.62 10.34
C ILE A 54 7.02 33.27 9.13
N ASN A 55 7.31 33.88 7.98
CA ASN A 55 6.55 33.75 6.73
C ASN A 55 5.09 34.27 6.83
N ASN A 56 4.60 34.89 5.75
CA ASN A 56 3.19 35.29 5.66
C ASN A 56 2.40 34.18 4.95
N ILE A 57 1.92 33.21 5.73
CA ILE A 57 1.22 32.02 5.23
C ILE A 57 -0.27 32.16 5.50
N ASN A 58 -1.08 31.99 4.45
CA ASN A 58 -2.52 31.78 4.57
C ASN A 58 -2.81 30.30 4.38
N ARG A 59 -3.57 29.70 5.31
CA ARG A 59 -4.00 28.31 5.22
C ARG A 59 -5.51 28.26 5.02
N TYR A 60 -5.92 27.46 4.04
CA TYR A 60 -7.30 27.06 3.82
C TYR A 60 -7.36 25.55 3.98
N SER A 61 -8.40 25.05 4.64
CA SER A 61 -8.62 23.61 4.84
C SER A 61 -9.95 23.23 4.23
N PHE A 62 -9.94 22.10 3.52
CA PHE A 62 -11.07 21.58 2.78
C PHE A 62 -11.26 20.12 3.15
N THR A 63 -12.52 19.72 3.16
CA THR A 63 -12.99 18.35 3.31
C THR A 63 -13.78 17.99 2.05
N ILE A 64 -14.10 16.70 1.87
CA ILE A 64 -14.90 16.26 0.73
C ILE A 64 -16.29 16.91 0.69
N ASP A 65 -16.82 17.27 1.86
CA ASP A 65 -18.15 17.87 2.01
C ASP A 65 -18.20 19.35 1.57
N ASP A 66 -17.04 20.00 1.40
CA ASP A 66 -16.96 21.39 0.94
C ASP A 66 -17.13 21.53 -0.59
N ASN A 67 -17.16 20.42 -1.34
CA ASN A 67 -17.34 20.45 -2.80
C ASN A 67 -18.80 20.14 -3.19
N PRO A 68 -19.64 21.17 -3.45
CA PRO A 68 -21.07 20.98 -3.74
C PRO A 68 -21.34 20.32 -5.11
N ASN A 69 -20.30 20.13 -5.94
CA ASN A 69 -20.42 19.52 -7.25
C ASN A 69 -20.19 18.00 -7.23
N LEU A 70 -19.84 17.42 -6.08
CA LEU A 70 -19.71 15.98 -5.94
C LEU A 70 -21.08 15.34 -5.73
N ASP A 71 -21.27 14.21 -6.39
CA ASP A 71 -22.44 13.38 -6.17
C ASP A 71 -22.44 12.85 -4.72
N PRO A 72 -23.54 13.00 -3.95
CA PRO A 72 -23.59 12.51 -2.57
C PRO A 72 -23.30 11.01 -2.44
N GLU A 73 -23.74 10.17 -3.39
CA GLU A 73 -23.46 8.74 -3.39
C GLU A 73 -21.96 8.47 -3.61
N TYR A 74 -21.29 9.28 -4.44
CA TYR A 74 -19.84 9.21 -4.61
C TYR A 74 -19.10 9.59 -3.32
N VAL A 75 -19.54 10.64 -2.62
CA VAL A 75 -18.95 11.07 -1.35
C VAL A 75 -19.08 9.98 -0.30
N GLU A 76 -20.27 9.39 -0.15
CA GLU A 76 -20.49 8.31 0.80
C GLU A 76 -19.71 7.06 0.44
N ALA A 77 -19.65 6.69 -0.84
CA ALA A 77 -18.81 5.58 -1.29
C ALA A 77 -17.34 5.79 -0.93
N LEU A 78 -16.80 6.99 -1.13
CA LEU A 78 -15.41 7.30 -0.77
C LEU A 78 -15.20 7.27 0.75
N LYS A 79 -16.13 7.81 1.53
CA LYS A 79 -16.09 7.75 3.00
C LYS A 79 -16.08 6.31 3.51
N HIS A 80 -16.79 5.41 2.83
CA HIS A 80 -16.81 3.99 3.17
C HIS A 80 -15.52 3.24 2.79
N GLU A 81 -14.78 3.70 1.77
CA GLU A 81 -13.51 3.09 1.33
C GLU A 81 -12.38 3.29 2.36
N TYR A 82 -12.35 4.43 3.05
CA TYR A 82 -11.32 4.75 4.04
C TYR A 82 -11.73 4.38 5.46
N THR A 83 -10.76 3.95 6.27
CA THR A 83 -10.94 3.64 7.70
C THR A 83 -9.71 4.06 8.50
N GLY A 84 -9.84 4.07 9.83
CA GLY A 84 -8.73 4.27 10.75
C GLY A 84 -7.95 5.56 10.48
N LEU A 85 -6.62 5.41 10.38
CA LEU A 85 -5.68 6.49 10.06
C LEU A 85 -6.04 7.23 8.76
N PHE A 86 -6.28 6.49 7.68
CA PHE A 86 -6.48 7.07 6.36
C PHE A 86 -7.81 7.81 6.23
N TYR A 87 -8.85 7.39 6.97
CA TYR A 87 -10.10 8.15 7.07
C TYR A 87 -9.87 9.52 7.72
N LYS A 88 -9.17 9.54 8.87
CA LYS A 88 -8.87 10.79 9.57
C LYS A 88 -8.07 11.76 8.69
N ARG A 89 -7.09 11.26 7.93
CA ARG A 89 -6.26 12.10 7.05
C ARG A 89 -6.99 12.53 5.77
N PHE A 90 -7.49 11.60 4.97
CA PHE A 90 -7.99 11.88 3.62
C PHE A 90 -9.47 12.28 3.55
N ILE A 91 -10.29 11.90 4.54
CA ILE A 91 -11.70 12.30 4.60
C ILE A 91 -11.88 13.51 5.52
N LEU A 92 -11.35 13.43 6.75
CA LEU A 92 -11.56 14.47 7.76
C LEU A 92 -10.53 15.61 7.70
N GLY A 93 -9.47 15.47 6.91
CA GLY A 93 -8.46 16.53 6.78
C GLY A 93 -7.62 16.73 8.04
N GLN A 94 -7.40 15.68 8.85
CA GLN A 94 -6.73 15.77 10.15
C GLN A 94 -5.26 15.35 10.10
N TRP A 95 -4.40 16.09 10.82
CA TRP A 95 -3.00 15.73 11.06
C TRP A 95 -2.93 14.85 12.32
N VAL A 96 -2.86 13.53 12.13
CA VAL A 96 -2.95 12.54 13.23
C VAL A 96 -1.83 11.49 13.12
N LEU A 97 -1.44 10.96 14.28
CA LEU A 97 -0.44 9.90 14.38
C LEU A 97 -0.99 8.56 13.86
N ALA A 98 -0.08 7.79 13.27
CA ALA A 98 -0.28 6.38 12.97
C ALA A 98 0.11 5.56 14.20
N GLU A 99 -0.87 4.98 14.90
CA GLU A 99 -0.64 4.21 16.13
C GLU A 99 -1.36 2.87 16.06
N GLY A 100 -0.79 1.86 16.72
CA GLY A 100 -1.39 0.54 16.85
C GLY A 100 -1.36 -0.29 15.55
N ALA A 101 -2.40 -1.11 15.35
CA ALA A 101 -2.48 -2.01 14.20
C ALA A 101 -2.57 -1.23 12.87
N VAL A 102 -1.79 -1.66 11.88
CA VAL A 102 -1.79 -1.07 10.53
C VAL A 102 -3.11 -1.36 9.82
N TYR A 103 -3.55 -2.62 9.89
CA TYR A 103 -4.82 -3.08 9.32
C TYR A 103 -5.86 -3.25 10.43
N ASP A 104 -6.27 -2.13 11.06
CA ASP A 104 -7.26 -2.12 12.15
C ASP A 104 -8.65 -2.65 11.74
N MET A 105 -8.92 -2.74 10.44
CA MET A 105 -10.12 -3.33 9.85
C MET A 105 -10.03 -4.84 9.63
N TRP A 106 -8.87 -5.46 9.86
CA TRP A 106 -8.72 -6.91 9.75
C TRP A 106 -9.60 -7.61 10.78
N ASP A 107 -10.37 -8.58 10.31
CA ASP A 107 -11.25 -9.41 11.11
C ASP A 107 -11.27 -10.80 10.50
N GLU A 108 -10.75 -11.79 11.22
CA GLU A 108 -10.67 -13.17 10.74
C GLU A 108 -12.05 -13.75 10.41
N SER A 109 -13.12 -13.35 11.11
CA SER A 109 -14.48 -13.85 10.86
C SER A 109 -15.07 -13.37 9.53
N ILE A 110 -14.53 -12.27 8.99
CA ILE A 110 -14.95 -11.68 7.72
C ILE A 110 -13.97 -12.03 6.60
N HIS A 111 -12.67 -11.88 6.85
CA HIS A 111 -11.65 -11.89 5.81
C HIS A 111 -11.02 -13.25 5.58
N VAL A 112 -11.17 -14.19 6.51
CA VAL A 112 -10.67 -15.57 6.37
C VAL A 112 -11.77 -16.48 5.84
N VAL A 113 -11.50 -17.17 4.74
CA VAL A 113 -12.49 -18.01 4.05
C VAL A 113 -11.94 -19.40 3.72
N ASP A 114 -12.82 -20.35 3.42
CA ASP A 114 -12.44 -21.57 2.69
C ASP A 114 -12.61 -21.30 1.20
N THR A 115 -11.50 -21.05 0.49
CA THR A 115 -11.55 -20.72 -0.95
C THR A 115 -12.09 -21.86 -1.80
N ASN A 116 -11.96 -23.12 -1.38
CA ASN A 116 -12.60 -24.24 -2.08
C ASN A 116 -14.12 -24.22 -1.90
N ALA A 117 -14.61 -23.82 -0.72
CA ALA A 117 -16.04 -23.65 -0.50
C ALA A 117 -16.60 -22.49 -1.35
N VAL A 118 -15.86 -21.38 -1.43
CA VAL A 118 -16.20 -20.24 -2.32
C VAL A 118 -16.29 -20.72 -3.78
N LEU A 119 -15.28 -21.42 -4.29
CA LEU A 119 -15.27 -21.94 -5.66
C LEU A 119 -16.46 -22.88 -5.92
N ARG A 120 -16.77 -23.80 -4.99
CA ARG A 120 -17.96 -24.67 -5.09
C ARG A 120 -19.26 -23.87 -5.15
N GLY A 121 -19.40 -22.84 -4.32
CA GLY A 121 -20.56 -21.94 -4.34
C GLY A 121 -20.73 -21.20 -5.66
N LEU A 122 -19.62 -20.92 -6.36
CA LEU A 122 -19.60 -20.33 -7.70
C LEU A 122 -19.76 -21.37 -8.83
N GLY A 123 -19.90 -22.66 -8.52
CA GLY A 123 -19.93 -23.73 -9.51
C GLY A 123 -18.61 -23.92 -10.25
N LYS A 124 -17.48 -23.52 -9.65
CA LYS A 124 -16.14 -23.58 -10.24
C LYS A 124 -15.22 -24.52 -9.47
N THR A 125 -14.20 -25.01 -10.16
CA THR A 125 -13.10 -25.77 -9.56
C THR A 125 -11.83 -24.93 -9.41
N ASN A 126 -11.72 -23.83 -10.18
CA ASN A 126 -10.59 -22.91 -10.17
C ASN A 126 -11.06 -21.47 -10.45
N PHE A 127 -10.22 -20.49 -10.12
CA PHE A 127 -10.39 -19.10 -10.54
C PHE A 127 -10.00 -18.93 -12.01
N ASP A 128 -10.55 -17.89 -12.67
CA ASP A 128 -10.27 -17.63 -14.09
C ASP A 128 -8.82 -17.18 -14.33
N THR A 129 -8.21 -16.52 -13.34
CA THR A 129 -6.87 -15.97 -13.44
C THR A 129 -6.16 -16.04 -12.10
N TYR A 130 -4.85 -16.25 -12.17
CA TYR A 130 -3.97 -16.29 -11.02
C TYR A 130 -2.81 -15.32 -11.20
N ILE A 131 -2.35 -14.71 -10.12
CA ILE A 131 -1.11 -13.93 -10.05
C ILE A 131 -0.29 -14.41 -8.84
N VAL A 132 0.99 -14.10 -8.83
CA VAL A 132 1.87 -14.40 -7.70
C VAL A 132 2.55 -13.14 -7.18
N GLY A 133 2.58 -13.00 -5.87
CA GLY A 133 3.46 -12.05 -5.17
C GLY A 133 4.61 -12.79 -4.51
N VAL A 134 5.78 -12.15 -4.49
CA VAL A 134 6.98 -12.65 -3.82
C VAL A 134 7.57 -11.54 -2.96
N ASP A 135 7.82 -11.84 -1.68
CA ASP A 135 8.77 -11.10 -0.86
C ASP A 135 10.00 -11.98 -0.62
N TYR A 136 11.16 -11.52 -1.09
CA TYR A 136 12.37 -12.34 -1.16
C TYR A 136 13.37 -11.93 -0.07
N GLY A 137 13.70 -12.90 0.79
CA GLY A 137 14.69 -12.76 1.84
C GLY A 137 15.67 -13.93 1.85
N THR A 138 16.97 -13.63 1.90
CA THR A 138 18.02 -14.63 2.15
C THR A 138 18.31 -14.78 3.63
N ASN A 139 18.34 -13.67 4.37
CA ASN A 139 18.51 -13.67 5.83
C ASN A 139 17.17 -13.59 6.58
N ASN A 140 16.17 -13.01 5.93
CA ASN A 140 14.79 -12.91 6.39
C ASN A 140 13.92 -13.98 5.71
N PRO A 141 12.71 -14.25 6.22
CA PRO A 141 11.74 -15.10 5.56
C PRO A 141 11.54 -14.78 4.07
N CYS A 142 11.46 -15.82 3.25
CA CYS A 142 11.08 -15.74 1.84
C CYS A 142 9.64 -16.24 1.70
N THR A 143 8.78 -15.46 1.04
CA THR A 143 7.35 -15.73 0.97
C THR A 143 6.81 -15.67 -0.45
N PHE A 144 5.97 -16.64 -0.82
CA PHE A 144 5.21 -16.64 -2.08
C PHE A 144 3.72 -16.68 -1.78
N GLY A 145 2.91 -16.04 -2.61
CA GLY A 145 1.48 -15.93 -2.42
C GLY A 145 0.80 -16.07 -3.76
N LEU A 146 -0.09 -17.05 -3.89
CA LEU A 146 -0.86 -17.27 -5.09
C LEU A 146 -2.23 -16.65 -4.90
N TYR A 147 -2.58 -15.71 -5.76
CA TYR A 147 -3.85 -14.99 -5.69
C TYR A 147 -4.73 -15.39 -6.86
N GLY A 148 -5.97 -15.79 -6.59
CA GLY A 148 -6.97 -16.15 -7.60
C GLY A 148 -8.10 -15.12 -7.65
N TYR A 149 -8.55 -14.79 -8.86
CA TYR A 149 -9.72 -13.93 -9.07
C TYR A 149 -10.45 -14.28 -10.38
N ASN A 150 -11.70 -13.81 -10.51
CA ASN A 150 -12.52 -14.02 -11.70
C ASN A 150 -12.49 -12.80 -12.61
N ARG A 151 -12.45 -13.00 -13.93
CA ARG A 151 -12.32 -11.89 -14.91
C ARG A 151 -13.56 -11.00 -14.99
N GLY A 152 -14.71 -11.51 -14.58
CA GLY A 152 -15.96 -10.75 -14.48
C GLY A 152 -15.99 -9.74 -13.32
N GLY A 153 -14.91 -9.62 -12.57
CA GLY A 153 -14.83 -8.80 -11.36
C GLY A 153 -15.13 -9.63 -10.09
N GLY A 154 -15.30 -8.90 -8.99
CA GLY A 154 -15.41 -9.48 -7.66
C GLY A 154 -14.08 -9.50 -6.91
N PRO A 155 -14.05 -10.16 -5.74
CA PRO A 155 -12.88 -10.19 -4.88
C PRO A 155 -11.73 -11.03 -5.44
N VAL A 156 -10.53 -10.71 -4.96
CA VAL A 156 -9.32 -11.52 -5.08
C VAL A 156 -9.10 -12.31 -3.80
N TYR A 157 -8.59 -13.53 -3.95
CA TYR A 157 -8.36 -14.46 -2.86
C TYR A 157 -6.90 -14.86 -2.81
N LEU A 158 -6.23 -14.72 -1.66
CA LEU A 158 -4.96 -15.42 -1.42
C LEU A 158 -5.29 -16.89 -1.15
N VAL A 159 -5.07 -17.75 -2.15
CA VAL A 159 -5.51 -19.16 -2.11
C VAL A 159 -4.48 -20.11 -1.52
N ARG A 160 -3.21 -19.66 -1.48
CA ARG A 160 -2.08 -20.49 -1.06
C ARG A 160 -0.87 -19.63 -0.77
N GLU A 161 -0.13 -19.99 0.25
CA GLU A 161 1.13 -19.36 0.60
C GLU A 161 2.28 -20.36 0.68
N TYR A 162 3.48 -19.85 0.44
CA TYR A 162 4.74 -20.45 0.81
C TYR A 162 5.41 -19.49 1.79
N TYR A 163 5.99 -20.03 2.86
CA TYR A 163 6.72 -19.27 3.86
C TYR A 163 7.93 -20.07 4.32
N TYR A 164 9.12 -19.52 4.15
CA TYR A 164 10.36 -20.15 4.59
C TYR A 164 11.23 -19.19 5.36
N ASN A 165 11.39 -19.46 6.66
CA ASN A 165 12.30 -18.74 7.54
C ASN A 165 13.59 -19.55 7.75
N GLY A 166 14.67 -19.19 7.05
CA GLY A 166 15.94 -19.91 7.13
C GLY A 166 16.59 -19.86 8.53
N ARG A 167 16.30 -18.82 9.31
CA ARG A 167 16.79 -18.67 10.69
C ARG A 167 16.12 -19.67 11.63
N GLU A 168 14.79 -19.79 11.57
CA GLU A 168 14.05 -20.78 12.37
C GLU A 168 14.37 -22.22 11.96
N LYS A 169 14.61 -22.46 10.68
CA LYS A 169 14.96 -23.78 10.14
C LYS A 169 16.45 -24.12 10.29
N GLY A 170 17.28 -23.18 10.75
CA GLY A 170 18.73 -23.36 10.90
C GLY A 170 19.48 -23.59 9.59
N ARG A 171 18.88 -23.27 8.44
CA ARG A 171 19.43 -23.52 7.11
C ARG A 171 18.96 -22.47 6.12
N GLN A 172 19.91 -21.79 5.49
CA GLN A 172 19.61 -20.89 4.39
C GLN A 172 19.40 -21.66 3.08
N LYS A 173 18.57 -21.10 2.20
CA LYS A 173 18.36 -21.58 0.84
C LYS A 173 19.02 -20.64 -0.17
N THR A 174 19.52 -21.22 -1.23
CA THR A 174 20.04 -20.51 -2.41
C THR A 174 18.89 -20.10 -3.34
N ASP A 175 19.17 -19.16 -4.24
CA ASP A 175 18.21 -18.71 -5.25
C ASP A 175 17.66 -19.86 -6.09
N ARG A 176 18.53 -20.83 -6.42
CA ARG A 176 18.15 -22.04 -7.14
C ARG A 176 17.18 -22.91 -6.36
N GLU A 177 17.41 -23.11 -5.07
CA GLU A 177 16.51 -23.89 -4.20
C GLU A 177 15.16 -23.17 -4.04
N TYR A 178 15.16 -21.84 -3.91
CA TYR A 178 13.93 -21.06 -3.91
C TYR A 178 13.20 -21.12 -5.26
N ALA A 179 13.91 -21.18 -6.39
CA ALA A 179 13.30 -21.32 -7.71
C ALA A 179 12.67 -22.70 -7.91
N ASP A 180 13.30 -23.76 -7.38
CA ASP A 180 12.73 -25.10 -7.38
C ASP A 180 11.48 -25.17 -6.48
N ASP A 181 11.54 -24.59 -5.29
CA ASP A 181 10.38 -24.43 -4.42
C ASP A 181 9.26 -23.64 -5.09
N PHE A 182 9.59 -22.57 -5.82
CA PHE A 182 8.63 -21.75 -6.55
C PHE A 182 7.90 -22.56 -7.63
N LYS A 183 8.61 -23.39 -8.40
CA LYS A 183 8.01 -24.31 -9.38
C LYS A 183 7.07 -25.32 -8.69
N MET A 184 7.52 -25.93 -7.60
CA MET A 184 6.71 -26.86 -6.81
C MET A 184 5.48 -26.17 -6.21
N PHE A 185 5.65 -24.93 -5.74
CA PHE A 185 4.58 -24.09 -5.22
C PHE A 185 3.53 -23.81 -6.29
N LEU A 186 3.88 -23.58 -7.55
CA LEU A 186 2.87 -23.35 -8.59
C LEU A 186 1.99 -24.59 -8.86
N LYS A 187 2.49 -25.81 -8.68
CA LYS A 187 1.78 -27.07 -9.00
C LYS A 187 1.13 -27.07 -10.39
N GLY A 188 1.83 -26.53 -11.38
CA GLY A 188 1.36 -26.43 -12.77
C GLY A 188 0.44 -25.24 -13.07
N VAL A 189 0.07 -24.42 -12.07
CA VAL A 189 -0.63 -23.15 -12.32
C VAL A 189 0.29 -22.21 -13.11
N ARG A 190 -0.25 -21.60 -14.17
CA ARG A 190 0.43 -20.57 -14.96
C ARG A 190 -0.09 -19.20 -14.56
N PRO A 191 0.62 -18.45 -13.70
CA PRO A 191 0.18 -17.12 -13.30
C PRO A 191 0.28 -16.14 -14.47
N ALA A 192 -0.65 -15.20 -14.54
CA ALA A 192 -0.65 -14.12 -15.52
C ALA A 192 0.47 -13.10 -15.26
N ALA A 193 0.85 -12.93 -14.00
CA ALA A 193 1.96 -12.07 -13.58
C ALA A 193 2.59 -12.60 -12.29
N ILE A 194 3.89 -12.37 -12.15
CA ILE A 194 4.67 -12.65 -10.94
C ILE A 194 5.31 -11.32 -10.53
N TYR A 195 4.92 -10.80 -9.37
CA TYR A 195 5.36 -9.51 -8.83
C TYR A 195 6.44 -9.73 -7.77
N ILE A 196 7.60 -9.11 -7.97
CA ILE A 196 8.76 -9.20 -7.07
C ILE A 196 9.33 -7.79 -6.87
N ASP A 197 9.77 -7.49 -5.65
CA ASP A 197 10.51 -6.26 -5.36
C ASP A 197 11.74 -6.13 -6.30
N PRO A 198 11.94 -4.98 -6.99
CA PRO A 198 13.07 -4.76 -7.89
C PRO A 198 14.45 -4.99 -7.28
N SER A 199 14.59 -4.84 -5.97
CA SER A 199 15.84 -5.06 -5.23
C SER A 199 16.27 -6.53 -5.19
N ALA A 200 15.36 -7.49 -5.39
CA ALA A 200 15.64 -8.93 -5.42
C ALA A 200 16.27 -9.40 -6.75
N SER A 201 17.23 -8.63 -7.27
CA SER A 201 17.82 -8.79 -8.60
C SER A 201 18.38 -10.19 -8.91
N SER A 202 19.03 -10.84 -7.94
CA SER A 202 19.60 -12.18 -8.12
C SER A 202 18.52 -13.24 -8.30
N PHE A 203 17.48 -13.20 -7.47
CA PHE A 203 16.35 -14.13 -7.57
C PHE A 203 15.49 -13.89 -8.81
N ILE A 204 15.33 -12.62 -9.22
CA ILE A 204 14.68 -12.28 -10.49
C ILE A 204 15.45 -12.88 -11.66
N ALA A 205 16.78 -12.80 -11.67
CA ALA A 205 17.61 -13.41 -12.71
C ALA A 205 17.46 -14.93 -12.72
N GLU A 206 17.46 -15.59 -11.57
CA GLU A 206 17.27 -17.03 -11.46
C GLU A 206 15.88 -17.46 -11.96
N LEU A 207 14.80 -16.78 -11.56
CA LEU A 207 13.46 -17.13 -12.05
C LEU A 207 13.31 -16.91 -13.56
N LYS A 208 13.92 -15.85 -14.12
CA LYS A 208 13.95 -15.63 -15.58
C LYS A 208 14.71 -16.73 -16.30
N HIS A 209 15.86 -17.16 -15.77
CA HIS A 209 16.61 -18.30 -16.31
C HIS A 209 15.77 -19.59 -16.31
N ASN A 210 14.89 -19.75 -15.32
CA ASN A 210 13.94 -20.85 -15.21
C ASN A 210 12.66 -20.68 -16.06
N GLY A 211 12.60 -19.67 -16.93
CA GLY A 211 11.51 -19.45 -17.90
C GLY A 211 10.31 -18.67 -17.36
N PHE A 212 10.41 -18.06 -16.19
CA PHE A 212 9.34 -17.22 -15.63
C PHE A 212 9.42 -15.79 -16.13
N MET A 213 8.27 -15.20 -16.47
CA MET A 213 8.14 -13.79 -16.78
C MET A 213 7.85 -13.02 -15.50
N ILE A 214 8.76 -12.11 -15.13
CA ILE A 214 8.71 -11.34 -13.89
C ILE A 214 8.30 -9.90 -14.17
N SER A 215 7.38 -9.39 -13.36
CA SER A 215 6.99 -7.99 -13.29
C SER A 215 7.56 -7.35 -12.04
N HIS A 216 8.10 -6.14 -12.17
CA HIS A 216 8.55 -5.36 -11.02
C HIS A 216 7.34 -4.90 -10.19
N ALA A 217 7.41 -5.10 -8.88
CA ALA A 217 6.38 -4.61 -7.98
C ALA A 217 6.49 -3.09 -7.77
N ASN A 218 5.34 -2.42 -7.65
CA ASN A 218 5.26 -1.15 -6.94
C ASN A 218 5.50 -1.45 -5.45
N ASN A 219 6.61 -0.92 -4.91
CA ASN A 219 7.03 -1.13 -3.54
C ASN A 219 6.81 0.09 -2.64
N ASP A 220 6.00 1.07 -3.05
CA ASP A 220 5.54 2.15 -2.18
C ASP A 220 4.77 1.57 -0.98
N VAL A 221 5.28 1.84 0.22
CA VAL A 221 4.79 1.24 1.46
C VAL A 221 3.44 1.83 1.85
N LEU A 222 3.32 3.16 1.90
CA LEU A 222 2.12 3.81 2.40
C LEU A 222 0.97 3.72 1.41
N GLU A 223 1.24 3.92 0.12
CA GLU A 223 0.22 3.76 -0.91
C GLU A 223 -0.29 2.32 -0.95
N GLY A 224 0.62 1.35 -0.84
CA GLY A 224 0.24 -0.04 -0.87
C GLY A 224 -0.53 -0.49 0.38
N ILE A 225 -0.14 -0.03 1.58
CA ILE A 225 -0.92 -0.26 2.82
C ILE A 225 -2.33 0.32 2.68
N ARG A 226 -2.43 1.56 2.18
CA ARG A 226 -3.73 2.22 1.93
C ARG A 226 -4.59 1.43 0.95
N TYR A 227 -4.00 0.90 -0.11
CA TYR A 227 -4.73 0.13 -1.11
C TYR A 227 -5.21 -1.21 -0.57
N VAL A 228 -4.37 -1.95 0.16
CA VAL A 228 -4.78 -3.20 0.82
C VAL A 228 -5.89 -2.93 1.85
N SER A 229 -5.78 -1.86 2.63
CA SER A 229 -6.82 -1.42 3.57
C SER A 229 -8.18 -1.20 2.88
N THR A 230 -8.15 -0.57 1.69
CA THR A 230 -9.36 -0.34 0.88
C THR A 230 -9.96 -1.67 0.40
N LEU A 231 -9.12 -2.63 -0.03
CA LEU A 231 -9.58 -3.93 -0.48
C LEU A 231 -10.21 -4.77 0.65
N LEU A 232 -9.62 -4.73 1.84
CA LEU A 232 -10.19 -5.39 3.02
C LEU A 232 -11.55 -4.77 3.37
N ARG A 233 -11.58 -3.44 3.53
CA ARG A 233 -12.79 -2.73 3.95
C ARG A 233 -13.97 -2.91 2.98
N SER A 234 -13.68 -2.94 1.68
CA SER A 234 -14.70 -3.10 0.63
C SER A 234 -15.05 -4.56 0.32
N GLY A 235 -14.53 -5.54 1.08
CA GLY A 235 -14.81 -6.96 0.85
C GLY A 235 -14.27 -7.46 -0.49
N LYS A 236 -13.13 -6.91 -0.94
CA LYS A 236 -12.49 -7.23 -2.22
C LYS A 236 -11.22 -8.07 -2.07
N PHE A 237 -10.72 -8.28 -0.85
CA PHE A 237 -9.60 -9.18 -0.58
C PHE A 237 -9.93 -10.13 0.56
N TYR A 238 -9.73 -11.43 0.32
CA TYR A 238 -9.90 -12.49 1.30
C TYR A 238 -8.68 -13.40 1.33
N VAL A 239 -8.45 -14.05 2.48
CA VAL A 239 -7.34 -14.96 2.71
C VAL A 239 -7.89 -16.35 2.96
N ASP A 240 -7.36 -17.36 2.27
CA ASP A 240 -7.71 -18.74 2.57
C ASP A 240 -7.24 -19.11 3.98
N ARG A 241 -8.07 -19.84 4.71
CA ARG A 241 -7.77 -20.33 6.07
C ARG A 241 -6.48 -21.16 6.19
N SER A 242 -5.93 -21.68 5.09
CA SER A 242 -4.65 -22.38 5.10
C SER A 242 -3.44 -21.45 5.10
N CYS A 243 -3.62 -20.16 4.83
CA CYS A 243 -2.57 -19.14 4.82
C CYS A 243 -2.28 -18.59 6.22
N MET A 244 -1.87 -19.48 7.12
CA MET A 244 -1.70 -19.22 8.55
C MET A 244 -0.67 -18.13 8.87
N GLU A 245 0.44 -18.05 8.14
CA GLU A 245 1.47 -17.03 8.41
C GLU A 245 0.95 -15.64 8.02
N THR A 246 0.23 -15.55 6.89
CA THR A 246 -0.44 -14.30 6.51
C THR A 246 -1.47 -13.85 7.53
N ILE A 247 -2.27 -14.77 8.06
CA ILE A 247 -3.29 -14.46 9.09
C ILE A 247 -2.62 -13.93 10.37
N LYS A 248 -1.54 -14.59 10.82
CA LYS A 248 -0.78 -14.13 12.01
C LYS A 248 -0.20 -12.74 11.80
N GLU A 249 0.43 -12.49 10.66
CA GLU A 249 1.05 -11.20 10.38
C GLU A 249 0.01 -10.07 10.32
N PHE A 250 -1.17 -10.30 9.72
CA PHE A 250 -2.25 -9.31 9.77
C PHE A 250 -2.62 -8.89 11.21
N GLY A 251 -2.62 -9.84 12.15
CA GLY A 251 -2.89 -9.56 13.56
C GLY A 251 -1.73 -8.92 14.34
N ALA A 252 -0.51 -8.96 13.81
CA ALA A 252 0.71 -8.49 14.48
C ALA A 252 1.33 -7.24 13.84
N TYR A 253 0.89 -6.83 12.65
CA TYR A 253 1.48 -5.74 11.89
C TYR A 253 1.07 -4.37 12.44
N VAL A 254 2.04 -3.63 12.98
CA VAL A 254 1.82 -2.37 13.72
C VAL A 254 2.68 -1.22 13.20
N TRP A 255 2.22 0.01 13.44
CA TRP A 255 2.96 1.23 13.15
C TRP A 255 4.19 1.39 14.07
N ASP A 256 5.27 1.99 13.56
CA ASP A 256 6.50 2.27 14.32
C ASP A 256 6.37 3.62 15.06
N ASP A 257 5.95 3.59 16.33
CA ASP A 257 5.77 4.78 17.17
C ASP A 257 7.03 5.67 17.21
N ARG A 258 8.24 5.07 17.16
CA ARG A 258 9.49 5.84 17.17
C ARG A 258 9.75 6.55 15.85
N ALA A 259 9.34 5.96 14.73
CA ALA A 259 9.37 6.65 13.45
C ALA A 259 8.35 7.79 13.40
N GLN A 260 7.19 7.60 14.04
CA GLN A 260 6.18 8.65 14.16
C GLN A 260 6.70 9.90 14.86
N GLU A 261 7.46 9.75 15.95
CA GLU A 261 8.06 10.87 16.71
C GLU A 261 8.94 11.79 15.86
N ILE A 262 9.46 11.30 14.72
CA ILE A 262 10.25 12.10 13.77
C ILE A 262 9.50 12.41 12.47
N GLY A 263 8.18 12.25 12.48
CA GLY A 263 7.29 12.58 11.35
C GLY A 263 7.31 11.56 10.20
N VAL A 264 7.76 10.32 10.45
CA VAL A 264 7.85 9.28 9.42
C VAL A 264 6.83 8.18 9.66
N ASP A 265 5.93 8.03 8.70
CA ASP A 265 4.97 6.93 8.63
C ASP A 265 5.61 5.68 8.03
N ARG A 266 5.81 4.68 8.88
CA ARG A 266 6.20 3.34 8.46
C ARG A 266 5.78 2.30 9.51
N PRO A 267 5.53 1.06 9.09
CA PRO A 267 5.31 -0.05 10.01
C PRO A 267 6.64 -0.51 10.64
N VAL A 268 6.54 -1.19 11.77
CA VAL A 268 7.67 -1.92 12.36
C VAL A 268 8.12 -3.01 11.39
N LYS A 269 9.44 -3.18 11.24
CA LYS A 269 10.06 -4.22 10.39
C LYS A 269 10.10 -5.59 11.09
N GLU A 270 8.94 -6.01 11.59
CA GLU A 270 8.68 -7.30 12.20
C GLU A 270 7.29 -7.78 11.76
N PHE A 271 7.15 -9.07 11.46
CA PHE A 271 5.89 -9.65 10.96
C PHE A 271 5.36 -8.94 9.69
N ASP A 272 6.26 -8.57 8.78
CA ASP A 272 5.93 -7.76 7.60
C ASP A 272 6.10 -8.48 6.26
N HIS A 273 6.60 -9.70 6.22
CA HIS A 273 7.01 -10.37 4.98
C HIS A 273 5.83 -10.74 4.08
N THR A 274 4.79 -11.35 4.65
CA THR A 274 3.55 -11.63 3.92
C THR A 274 2.77 -10.35 3.65
N MET A 275 2.87 -9.33 4.52
CA MET A 275 2.24 -8.01 4.31
C MET A 275 2.85 -7.28 3.11
N ASP A 276 4.18 -7.25 3.03
CA ASP A 276 4.94 -6.70 1.91
C ASP A 276 4.62 -7.47 0.62
N ARG A 277 4.62 -8.80 0.67
CA ARG A 277 4.20 -9.65 -0.46
C ARG A 277 2.77 -9.36 -0.94
N ASN A 278 1.81 -9.22 -0.02
CA ASN A 278 0.41 -8.89 -0.33
C ASN A 278 0.34 -7.53 -1.01
N ARG A 279 1.04 -6.54 -0.44
CA ARG A 279 1.13 -5.17 -0.97
C ARG A 279 1.68 -5.15 -2.40
N TYR A 280 2.78 -5.86 -2.66
CA TYR A 280 3.39 -5.97 -3.98
C TYR A 280 2.42 -6.56 -5.02
N ALA A 281 1.77 -7.67 -4.71
CA ALA A 281 0.86 -8.32 -5.65
C ALA A 281 -0.40 -7.48 -5.92
N LEU A 282 -1.04 -7.01 -4.86
CA LEU A 282 -2.34 -6.35 -4.96
C LEU A 282 -2.21 -4.97 -5.60
N THR A 283 -1.26 -4.16 -5.13
CA THR A 283 -1.05 -2.80 -5.65
C THR A 283 -0.60 -2.86 -7.11
N SER A 284 0.43 -3.65 -7.43
CA SER A 284 0.97 -3.69 -8.80
C SER A 284 0.00 -4.26 -9.84
N HIS A 285 -0.95 -5.10 -9.44
CA HIS A 285 -1.87 -5.75 -10.37
C HIS A 285 -3.18 -5.00 -10.55
N PHE A 286 -3.77 -4.54 -9.44
CA PHE A 286 -5.13 -4.01 -9.43
C PHE A 286 -5.20 -2.50 -9.28
N TYR A 287 -4.16 -1.87 -8.72
CA TYR A 287 -4.13 -0.42 -8.63
C TYR A 287 -3.90 0.16 -10.02
N ARG A 288 -4.92 0.84 -10.52
CA ARG A 288 -4.82 1.71 -11.68
C ARG A 288 -4.90 3.12 -11.13
N GLU A 289 -3.88 3.95 -11.36
CA GLU A 289 -3.96 5.38 -11.08
C GLU A 289 -5.29 5.91 -11.64
N ARG A 290 -6.13 6.50 -10.78
CA ARG A 290 -7.36 7.14 -11.26
C ARG A 290 -6.91 8.26 -12.19
N PRO A 291 -7.31 8.28 -13.48
CA PRO A 291 -6.98 9.42 -14.34
C PRO A 291 -7.57 10.66 -13.68
N VAL A 292 -6.72 11.65 -13.37
CA VAL A 292 -7.16 12.96 -12.93
C VAL A 292 -7.97 13.54 -14.07
N VAL A 293 -9.30 13.49 -13.96
CA VAL A 293 -10.20 14.12 -14.93
C VAL A 293 -10.09 15.63 -14.72
N TYR A 294 -9.12 16.26 -15.37
CA TYR A 294 -9.14 17.70 -15.58
C TYR A 294 -10.35 18.03 -16.45
N LYS A 295 -11.50 18.32 -15.83
CA LYS A 295 -12.54 19.11 -16.50
C LYS A 295 -11.96 20.50 -16.69
N GLY A 296 -11.36 20.73 -17.85
CA GLY A 296 -10.81 22.04 -18.23
C GLY A 296 -11.86 23.12 -18.00
N PHE A 297 -11.52 24.10 -17.18
CA PHE A 297 -12.26 25.36 -17.09
C PHE A 297 -12.23 26.00 -18.48
N LYS A 298 -13.40 26.13 -19.11
CA LYS A 298 -13.56 27.03 -20.24
C LYS A 298 -13.65 28.44 -19.67
N TYR A 299 -12.69 29.28 -20.05
CA TYR A 299 -12.68 30.73 -19.83
C TYR A 299 -13.93 31.40 -20.42
#